data_AF-A0A521YUP9-F1
#
_entry.id   AF-A0A521YUP9-F1
#
_cell.length_a   1.000
_cell.length_b   1.000
_cell.length_c   1.000
_cell.angle_alpha   90.00
_cell.angle_beta   90.00
_cell.angle_gamma   90.00
#
_symmetry.space_group_name_H-M   'P 1'
#
loop_
_entity.id
_entity.type
_entity.pdbx_description
1 polymer ?
#
loop_
_entity_poly.entity_id
_entity_poly.type
_entity_poly.pdbx_seq_one_letter_code
_entity_poly.pdbx_strand_id
1 'polypeptide(L)'
;MQHWPVRELTVGDRPALERHLLALDTDDRRLRFGIAPSDAAISAYVAGIDFDRDMLFGIFDEKLELLGAAHVARAPGHAELGVSVLAEHRNRGVGEALLARAVLHARNWRLHALFMHCLRENAAMMHLARKKGMAIATEAGEADAWLELPRPDAGTFFGEAFEQRVGLFDFALKAHLVHARRLLDALISGNGEIEQAVAPPARH
;
A
#
# COMPACT_ATOMS: atom_id res chain seq x y z
N MET A 1 7.45 9.07 -16.63
CA MET A 1 7.05 7.95 -15.73
C MET A 1 6.17 8.55 -14.65
N GLN A 2 4.98 8.00 -14.39
CA GLN A 2 4.13 8.45 -13.29
C GLN A 2 4.87 8.16 -11.97
N HIS A 3 5.14 9.19 -11.16
CA HIS A 3 5.69 9.00 -9.82
C HIS A 3 4.53 8.62 -8.88
N TRP A 4 4.70 7.53 -8.12
CA TRP A 4 3.73 7.07 -7.15
C TRP A 4 4.24 7.42 -5.74
N PRO A 5 3.64 8.41 -5.06
CA PRO A 5 4.03 8.77 -3.70
C PRO A 5 3.75 7.61 -2.75
N VAL A 6 4.81 7.03 -2.18
CA VAL A 6 4.72 5.93 -1.23
C VAL A 6 4.88 6.48 0.18
N ARG A 7 3.88 6.25 1.03
CA ARG A 7 3.89 6.67 2.43
C ARG A 7 4.09 5.47 3.35
N GLU A 8 4.83 5.66 4.42
CA GLU A 8 4.80 4.75 5.57
C GLU A 8 3.42 4.71 6.24
N LEU A 9 2.91 3.51 6.47
CA LEU A 9 1.65 3.28 7.18
C LEU A 9 1.93 3.15 8.67
N THR A 10 1.07 3.78 9.46
CA THR A 10 1.12 3.76 10.92
C THR A 10 0.05 2.84 11.48
N VAL A 11 0.06 2.61 12.80
CA VAL A 11 -1.01 1.85 13.48
C VAL A 11 -2.42 2.42 13.19
N GLY A 12 -2.54 3.73 12.96
CA GLY A 12 -3.81 4.38 12.59
C GLY A 12 -4.31 4.02 11.19
N ASP A 13 -3.43 3.53 10.31
CA ASP A 13 -3.77 3.10 8.96
C ASP A 13 -4.22 1.63 8.88
N ARG A 14 -4.19 0.90 10.00
CA ARG A 14 -4.61 -0.52 10.07
C ARG A 14 -6.00 -0.77 9.46
N PRO A 15 -7.04 0.05 9.72
CA PRO A 15 -8.34 -0.13 9.08
C PRO A 15 -8.29 0.05 7.55
N ALA A 16 -7.43 0.92 7.03
CA ALA A 16 -7.27 1.11 5.59
C ALA A 16 -6.56 -0.08 4.94
N LEU A 17 -5.56 -0.64 5.61
CA LEU A 17 -4.89 -1.87 5.19
C LEU A 17 -5.85 -3.06 5.16
N GLU A 18 -6.68 -3.21 6.19
CA GLU A 18 -7.69 -4.28 6.25
C GLU A 18 -8.68 -4.18 5.09
N ARG A 19 -9.25 -2.99 4.85
CA ARG A 19 -10.13 -2.76 3.69
C ARG A 19 -9.44 -3.10 2.36
N HIS A 20 -8.18 -2.70 2.19
CA HIS A 20 -7.41 -3.02 0.99
C HIS A 20 -7.26 -4.53 0.76
N LEU A 21 -6.87 -5.28 1.80
CA LEU A 21 -6.66 -6.72 1.67
C LEU A 21 -7.99 -7.47 1.50
N LEU A 22 -9.07 -7.01 2.12
CA LEU A 22 -10.40 -7.57 1.94
C LEU A 22 -10.97 -7.30 0.55
N ALA A 23 -10.58 -6.20 -0.10
CA ALA A 23 -10.98 -5.86 -1.46
C ALA A 23 -10.27 -6.70 -2.55
N LEU A 24 -9.22 -7.46 -2.20
CA LEU A 24 -8.59 -8.41 -3.12
C LEU A 24 -9.52 -9.58 -3.41
N ASP A 25 -9.58 -10.00 -4.67
CA ASP A 25 -10.29 -11.22 -5.06
C ASP A 25 -9.58 -12.49 -4.56
N THR A 26 -10.25 -13.64 -4.70
CA THR A 26 -9.73 -14.94 -4.25
C THR A 26 -8.37 -15.28 -4.87
N ASP A 27 -8.17 -14.97 -6.15
CA ASP A 27 -6.94 -15.29 -6.86
C ASP A 27 -5.80 -14.38 -6.41
N ASP A 28 -6.06 -13.09 -6.22
CA ASP A 28 -5.11 -12.12 -5.71
C ASP A 28 -4.68 -12.42 -4.28
N ARG A 29 -5.62 -12.85 -3.43
CA ARG A 29 -5.31 -13.34 -2.08
C ARG A 29 -4.40 -14.56 -2.16
N ARG A 30 -4.68 -15.51 -3.06
CA ARG A 30 -3.80 -16.66 -3.32
C ARG A 30 -2.40 -16.23 -3.74
N LEU A 31 -2.30 -15.31 -4.69
CA LEU A 31 -1.01 -14.81 -5.18
C LEU A 31 -0.23 -14.04 -4.11
N ARG A 32 -0.93 -13.38 -3.17
CA ARG A 32 -0.34 -12.59 -2.09
C ARG A 32 0.09 -13.42 -0.88
N PHE A 33 -0.63 -14.47 -0.55
CA PHE A 33 -0.46 -15.23 0.70
C PHE A 33 -0.06 -16.70 0.46
N GLY A 34 0.07 -17.15 -0.79
CA GLY A 34 0.30 -18.55 -1.17
C GLY A 34 -0.97 -19.42 -1.08
N ILE A 35 -1.95 -18.98 -0.30
CA ILE A 35 -3.29 -19.57 -0.15
C ILE A 35 -4.35 -18.49 -0.30
N ALA A 36 -5.61 -18.86 -0.52
CA ALA A 36 -6.73 -17.91 -0.49
C ALA A 36 -7.33 -17.83 0.94
N PRO A 37 -6.83 -16.96 1.84
CA PRO A 37 -7.39 -16.81 3.17
C PRO A 37 -8.83 -16.30 3.14
N SER A 38 -9.62 -16.73 4.12
CA SER A 38 -10.92 -16.15 4.41
C SER A 38 -10.79 -14.72 4.94
N ASP A 39 -11.89 -13.97 4.93
CA ASP A 39 -11.93 -12.62 5.49
C ASP A 39 -11.48 -12.60 6.95
N ALA A 40 -11.93 -13.57 7.76
CA ALA A 40 -11.52 -13.70 9.15
C ALA A 40 -10.00 -13.93 9.30
N ALA A 41 -9.39 -14.72 8.42
CA ALA A 41 -7.94 -14.94 8.41
C ALA A 41 -7.18 -13.67 7.98
N ILE A 42 -7.71 -12.88 7.06
CA ILE A 42 -7.16 -11.55 6.70
C ILE A 42 -7.24 -10.60 7.89
N SER A 43 -8.40 -10.48 8.55
CA SER A 43 -8.56 -9.64 9.73
C SER A 43 -7.61 -10.05 10.85
N ALA A 44 -7.44 -11.36 11.10
CA ALA A 44 -6.50 -11.88 12.08
C ALA A 44 -5.04 -11.56 11.70
N TYR A 45 -4.67 -11.74 10.42
CA TYR A 45 -3.36 -11.36 9.90
C TYR A 45 -3.10 -9.87 10.14
N VAL A 46 -4.04 -9.00 9.74
CA VAL A 46 -3.90 -7.55 9.90
C VAL A 46 -3.83 -7.17 11.38
N ALA A 47 -4.62 -7.78 12.25
CA ALA A 47 -4.56 -7.53 13.70
C ALA A 47 -3.21 -7.94 14.32
N GLY A 48 -2.59 -9.01 13.81
CA GLY A 48 -1.30 -9.53 14.29
C GLY A 48 -0.07 -8.74 13.83
N ILE A 49 -0.22 -7.77 12.92
CA ILE A 49 0.90 -6.95 12.46
C ILE A 49 1.44 -6.07 13.59
N ASP A 50 2.73 -6.21 13.83
CA ASP A 50 3.53 -5.43 14.77
C ASP A 50 4.21 -4.27 14.01
N PHE A 51 3.68 -3.06 14.18
CA PHE A 51 4.17 -1.85 13.50
C PHE A 51 5.47 -1.29 14.10
N ASP A 52 5.92 -1.81 15.26
CA ASP A 52 7.21 -1.43 15.84
C ASP A 52 8.35 -2.31 15.28
N ARG A 53 8.01 -3.56 14.91
CA ARG A 53 8.96 -4.53 14.35
C ARG A 53 9.00 -4.50 12.82
N ASP A 54 7.84 -4.45 12.20
CA ASP A 54 7.66 -4.54 10.76
C ASP A 54 7.40 -3.16 10.16
N MET A 55 7.65 -3.04 8.86
CA MET A 55 7.42 -1.78 8.14
C MET A 55 6.35 -1.96 7.07
N LEU A 56 5.43 -1.01 7.00
CA LEU A 56 4.35 -1.03 6.04
C LEU A 56 4.37 0.23 5.18
N PHE A 57 4.15 0.04 3.89
CA PHE A 57 4.08 1.10 2.92
C PHE A 57 2.76 1.06 2.17
N GLY A 58 2.26 2.23 1.81
CA GLY A 58 0.99 2.38 1.13
C GLY A 58 0.98 3.50 0.11
N ILE A 59 0.16 3.31 -0.92
CA ILE A 59 -0.18 4.34 -1.90
C ILE A 59 -1.70 4.54 -1.81
N PHE A 60 -2.12 5.80 -1.67
CA PHE A 60 -3.53 6.16 -1.58
C PHE A 60 -4.01 6.79 -2.89
N ASP A 61 -5.24 6.52 -3.28
CA ASP A 61 -5.91 7.17 -4.41
C ASP A 61 -6.41 8.58 -4.04
N GLU A 62 -7.13 9.24 -4.94
CA GLU A 62 -7.72 10.56 -4.73
C GLU A 62 -8.84 10.57 -3.66
N LYS A 63 -9.39 9.41 -3.30
CA LYS A 63 -10.43 9.23 -2.27
C LYS A 63 -9.86 8.86 -0.90
N LEU A 64 -8.53 8.77 -0.77
CA LEU A 64 -7.83 8.26 0.41
C LEU A 64 -8.11 6.77 0.69
N GLU A 65 -8.35 6.00 -0.36
CA GLU A 65 -8.43 4.55 -0.31
C GLU A 65 -7.06 3.96 -0.68
N LEU A 66 -6.64 2.92 0.04
CA LEU A 66 -5.34 2.31 -0.16
C LEU A 66 -5.39 1.43 -1.43
N LEU A 67 -4.72 1.87 -2.49
CA LEU A 67 -4.74 1.19 -3.79
C LEU A 67 -3.64 0.12 -3.92
N GLY A 68 -2.59 0.24 -3.11
CA GLY A 68 -1.47 -0.68 -3.08
C GLY A 68 -0.75 -0.62 -1.75
N ALA A 69 -0.29 -1.77 -1.27
CA ALA A 69 0.38 -1.92 0.01
C ALA A 69 1.59 -2.84 -0.11
N ALA A 70 2.61 -2.57 0.70
CA ALA A 70 3.72 -3.48 0.94
C ALA A 70 3.91 -3.69 2.44
N HIS A 71 4.09 -4.95 2.83
CA HIS A 71 4.48 -5.34 4.18
C HIS A 71 5.91 -5.90 4.12
N VAL A 72 6.81 -5.28 4.88
CA VAL A 72 8.22 -5.66 5.04
C VAL A 72 8.36 -6.25 6.44
N ALA A 73 8.23 -7.56 6.55
CA ALA A 73 8.32 -8.28 7.81
C ALA A 73 9.78 -8.60 8.13
N ARG A 74 10.25 -8.24 9.32
CA ARG A 74 11.64 -8.49 9.72
C ARG A 74 11.83 -9.95 10.13
N ALA A 75 12.86 -10.58 9.57
CA ALA A 75 13.27 -11.95 9.88
C ALA A 75 14.76 -11.97 10.31
N PRO A 76 15.27 -13.07 10.90
CA PRO A 76 16.70 -13.18 11.18
C PRO A 76 17.55 -13.05 9.91
N GLY A 77 18.34 -11.98 9.82
CA GLY A 77 19.29 -11.72 8.73
C GLY A 77 18.70 -11.12 7.45
N HIS A 78 17.39 -11.02 7.31
CA HIS A 78 16.71 -10.51 6.11
C HIS A 78 15.34 -9.91 6.45
N ALA A 79 14.62 -9.42 5.43
CA ALA A 79 13.20 -9.10 5.56
C ALA A 79 12.41 -9.79 4.46
N GLU A 80 11.19 -10.21 4.78
CA GLU A 80 10.24 -10.77 3.83
C GLU A 80 9.34 -9.65 3.29
N LEU A 81 9.16 -9.61 1.99
CA LEU A 81 8.31 -8.64 1.31
C LEU A 81 7.04 -9.30 0.77
N GLY A 82 5.89 -8.78 1.18
CA GLY A 82 4.61 -9.06 0.54
C GLY A 82 3.98 -7.79 -0.04
N VAL A 83 3.60 -7.81 -1.32
CA VAL A 83 3.03 -6.66 -2.04
C VAL A 83 1.64 -7.01 -2.59
N SER A 84 0.69 -6.08 -2.44
CA SER A 84 -0.65 -6.17 -3.04
C SER A 84 -1.02 -4.88 -3.75
N VAL A 85 -1.72 -4.99 -4.88
CA VAL A 85 -2.21 -3.86 -5.68
C VAL A 85 -3.60 -4.22 -6.22
N LEU A 86 -4.57 -3.32 -6.02
CA LEU A 86 -5.93 -3.50 -6.55
C LEU A 86 -5.90 -3.61 -8.07
N ALA A 87 -6.78 -4.44 -8.63
CA ALA A 87 -6.77 -4.82 -10.04
C ALA A 87 -6.75 -3.62 -11.00
N GLU A 88 -7.53 -2.58 -10.71
CA GLU A 88 -7.65 -1.34 -11.50
C GLU A 88 -6.37 -0.48 -11.52
N HIS A 89 -5.41 -0.74 -10.63
CA HIS A 89 -4.15 0.02 -10.52
C HIS A 89 -2.90 -0.77 -10.96
N ARG A 90 -3.07 -2.00 -11.48
CA ARG A 90 -1.97 -2.83 -12.00
C ARG A 90 -1.37 -2.28 -13.28
N ASN A 91 -0.17 -2.73 -13.62
CA ASN A 91 0.56 -2.35 -14.85
C ASN A 91 0.83 -0.85 -15.00
N ARG A 92 0.75 -0.08 -13.89
CA ARG A 92 1.03 1.36 -13.86
C ARG A 92 2.30 1.73 -13.08
N GLY A 93 3.05 0.73 -12.60
CA GLY A 93 4.28 0.94 -11.81
C GLY A 93 4.08 1.01 -10.29
N VAL A 94 2.86 0.78 -9.78
CA VAL A 94 2.53 0.81 -8.34
C VAL A 94 3.37 -0.19 -7.55
N GLY A 95 3.36 -1.47 -7.96
CA GLY A 95 4.13 -2.51 -7.28
C GLY A 95 5.65 -2.28 -7.34
N GLU A 96 6.14 -1.63 -8.40
CA GLU A 96 7.54 -1.27 -8.52
C GLU A 96 7.94 -0.14 -7.56
N ALA A 97 7.07 0.88 -7.40
CA ALA A 97 7.29 1.95 -6.44
C ALA A 97 7.31 1.42 -5.00
N LEU A 98 6.37 0.54 -4.66
CA LEU A 98 6.32 -0.14 -3.35
C LEU A 98 7.58 -0.98 -3.10
N LEU A 99 8.01 -1.79 -4.06
CA LEU A 99 9.25 -2.56 -3.96
C LEU A 99 10.49 -1.67 -3.83
N ALA A 100 10.55 -0.56 -4.58
CA ALA A 100 11.65 0.39 -4.46
C ALA A 100 11.73 1.02 -3.06
N ARG A 101 10.58 1.42 -2.49
CA ARG A 101 10.50 1.95 -1.12
C ARG A 101 10.92 0.91 -0.09
N ALA A 102 10.47 -0.34 -0.25
CA ALA A 102 10.82 -1.45 0.62
C ALA A 102 12.34 -1.74 0.60
N VAL A 103 12.96 -1.80 -0.57
CA VAL A 103 14.42 -1.99 -0.72
C VAL A 103 15.20 -0.87 -0.03
N LEU A 104 14.79 0.38 -0.24
CA LEU A 104 15.43 1.54 0.38
C LEU A 104 15.38 1.46 1.91
N HIS A 105 14.20 1.13 2.46
CA HIS A 105 14.02 0.97 3.89
C HIS A 105 14.82 -0.20 4.47
N ALA A 106 14.77 -1.36 3.82
CA ALA A 106 15.48 -2.56 4.27
C ALA A 106 17.01 -2.34 4.33
N ARG A 107 17.57 -1.54 3.41
CA ARG A 107 18.98 -1.09 3.47
C ARG A 107 19.27 -0.25 4.71
N ASN A 108 18.41 0.73 5.02
CA ASN A 108 18.58 1.60 6.19
C ASN A 108 18.37 0.86 7.51
N TRP A 109 17.59 -0.22 7.48
CA TRP A 109 17.49 -1.24 8.52
C TRP A 109 18.74 -2.12 8.70
N ARG A 110 19.75 -1.96 7.84
CA ARG A 110 21.01 -2.73 7.82
C ARG A 110 20.80 -4.22 7.62
N LEU A 111 19.73 -4.61 6.93
CA LEU A 111 19.52 -5.99 6.54
C LEU A 111 20.43 -6.35 5.37
N HIS A 112 20.83 -7.62 5.30
CA HIS A 112 21.71 -8.12 4.24
C HIS A 112 20.95 -8.56 3.01
N ALA A 113 19.67 -8.90 3.16
CA ALA A 113 18.83 -9.33 2.05
C ALA A 113 17.37 -8.93 2.21
N LEU A 114 16.69 -8.78 1.08
CA LEU A 114 15.24 -8.75 0.96
C LEU A 114 14.79 -10.03 0.25
N PHE A 115 13.84 -10.73 0.85
CA PHE A 115 13.28 -11.98 0.37
C PHE A 115 11.85 -11.78 -0.11
N MET A 116 11.45 -12.48 -1.16
CA MET A 116 10.06 -12.67 -1.51
C MET A 116 9.82 -14.13 -1.85
N HIS A 117 8.75 -14.68 -1.30
CA HIS A 117 8.20 -15.96 -1.69
C HIS A 117 6.97 -15.71 -2.58
N CYS A 118 6.89 -16.37 -3.74
CA CYS A 118 5.74 -16.22 -4.62
C CYS A 118 5.44 -17.50 -5.40
N LEU A 119 4.19 -17.67 -5.82
CA LEU A 119 3.82 -18.72 -6.76
C LEU A 119 4.49 -18.44 -8.11
N ARG A 120 4.97 -19.48 -8.80
CA ARG A 120 5.61 -19.34 -10.13
C ARG A 120 4.67 -18.71 -11.17
N GLU A 121 3.37 -18.93 -11.02
CA GLU A 121 2.32 -18.33 -11.85
C GLU A 121 2.08 -16.83 -11.58
N ASN A 122 2.65 -16.27 -10.51
CA ASN A 122 2.57 -14.85 -10.20
C ASN A 122 3.46 -14.03 -11.14
N ALA A 123 3.02 -13.88 -12.40
CA ALA A 123 3.77 -13.20 -13.45
C ALA A 123 4.16 -11.76 -13.07
N ALA A 124 3.32 -11.06 -12.29
CA ALA A 124 3.60 -9.70 -11.82
C ALA A 124 4.77 -9.67 -10.82
N MET A 125 4.77 -10.53 -9.80
CA MET A 125 5.89 -10.61 -8.85
C MET A 125 7.16 -11.15 -9.50
N MET A 126 7.05 -12.15 -10.38
CA MET A 126 8.18 -12.67 -11.15
C MET A 126 8.79 -11.58 -12.05
N HIS A 127 7.97 -10.71 -12.62
CA HIS A 127 8.45 -9.56 -13.39
C HIS A 127 9.19 -8.55 -12.49
N LEU A 128 8.64 -8.20 -11.33
CA LEU A 128 9.28 -7.31 -10.37
C LEU A 128 10.63 -7.84 -9.88
N ALA A 129 10.68 -9.12 -9.52
CA ALA A 129 11.90 -9.81 -9.07
C ALA A 129 13.01 -9.74 -10.13
N ARG A 130 12.69 -10.10 -11.38
CA ARG A 130 13.63 -10.01 -12.51
C ARG A 130 14.08 -8.58 -12.76
N LYS A 131 13.15 -7.62 -12.74
CA LYS A 131 13.44 -6.21 -12.97
C LYS A 131 14.38 -5.63 -11.91
N LYS A 132 14.28 -6.08 -10.66
CA LYS A 132 15.19 -5.68 -9.57
C LYS A 132 16.47 -6.51 -9.51
N GLY A 133 16.68 -7.45 -10.43
CA GLY A 133 17.90 -8.27 -10.45
C GLY A 133 17.98 -9.26 -9.29
N MET A 134 16.85 -9.72 -8.78
CA MET A 134 16.82 -10.72 -7.71
C MET A 134 17.30 -12.07 -8.22
N ALA A 135 18.01 -12.82 -7.38
CA ALA A 135 18.31 -14.22 -7.61
C ALA A 135 17.05 -15.05 -7.36
N ILE A 136 16.53 -15.71 -8.41
CA ILE A 136 15.27 -16.45 -8.35
C ILE A 136 15.56 -17.95 -8.41
N ALA A 137 15.15 -18.69 -7.39
CA ALA A 137 15.12 -20.14 -7.37
C ALA A 137 13.66 -20.62 -7.49
N THR A 138 13.40 -21.61 -8.33
CA THR A 138 12.04 -22.14 -8.53
C THR A 138 12.00 -23.62 -8.19
N GLU A 139 11.07 -24.02 -7.34
CA GLU A 139 10.86 -25.41 -6.93
C GLU A 139 9.35 -25.68 -6.79
N ALA A 140 8.91 -26.88 -7.18
CA ALA A 140 7.55 -27.40 -6.91
C ALA A 140 6.32 -26.53 -7.27
N GLY A 141 6.44 -25.45 -8.05
CA GLY A 141 5.30 -24.54 -8.30
C GLY A 141 5.51 -23.14 -7.74
N GLU A 142 6.52 -22.97 -6.91
CA GLU A 142 6.85 -21.77 -6.17
C GLU A 142 8.17 -21.18 -6.67
N ALA A 143 8.42 -19.95 -6.27
CA ALA A 143 9.59 -19.18 -6.61
C ALA A 143 10.03 -18.33 -5.41
N ASP A 144 11.25 -18.59 -4.97
CA ASP A 144 11.95 -17.84 -3.95
C ASP A 144 12.88 -16.84 -4.64
N ALA A 145 12.74 -15.56 -4.31
CA ALA A 145 13.60 -14.52 -4.87
C ALA A 145 14.31 -13.72 -3.78
N TRP A 146 15.62 -13.58 -3.94
CA TRP A 146 16.51 -12.91 -3.00
C TRP A 146 17.18 -11.70 -3.65
N LEU A 147 17.14 -10.56 -2.97
CA LEU A 147 17.91 -9.37 -3.32
C LEU A 147 18.94 -9.12 -2.23
N GLU A 148 20.21 -9.21 -2.57
CA GLU A 148 21.28 -8.75 -1.68
C GLU A 148 21.20 -7.22 -1.54
N LEU A 149 21.29 -6.77 -0.29
CA LEU A 149 21.19 -5.36 0.06
C LEU A 149 22.58 -4.82 0.40
N PRO A 150 23.09 -3.85 -0.37
CA PRO A 150 24.29 -3.12 0.00
C PRO A 150 24.09 -2.38 1.33
N ARG A 151 25.20 -2.13 2.03
CA ARG A 151 25.18 -1.33 3.26
C ARG A 151 24.52 0.04 3.01
N PRO A 152 23.81 0.59 3.99
CA PRO A 152 23.25 1.93 3.85
C PRO A 152 24.37 2.96 3.69
N ASP A 153 24.06 4.01 2.96
CA ASP A 153 24.92 5.15 2.69
C ASP A 153 24.14 6.46 2.90
N ALA A 154 24.81 7.61 2.85
CA ALA A 154 24.14 8.89 3.07
C ALA A 154 22.99 9.14 2.09
N GLY A 155 23.12 8.63 0.85
CA GLY A 155 22.09 8.72 -0.18
C GLY A 155 20.86 7.89 0.17
N THR A 156 21.01 6.72 0.78
CA THR A 156 19.87 5.90 1.19
C THR A 156 19.08 6.52 2.33
N PHE A 157 19.75 7.13 3.32
CA PHE A 157 19.06 7.87 4.39
C PHE A 157 18.35 9.12 3.87
N PHE A 158 19.02 9.90 3.02
CA PHE A 158 18.41 11.09 2.42
C PHE A 158 17.21 10.73 1.53
N GLY A 159 17.37 9.71 0.68
CA GLY A 159 16.30 9.22 -0.18
C GLY A 159 15.09 8.75 0.61
N GLU A 160 15.30 8.04 1.72
CA GLU A 160 14.20 7.58 2.58
C GLU A 160 13.44 8.75 3.21
N ALA A 161 14.15 9.73 3.76
CA ALA A 161 13.53 10.93 4.34
C ALA A 161 12.76 11.73 3.28
N PHE A 162 13.30 11.81 2.06
CA PHE A 162 12.67 12.48 0.94
C PHE A 162 11.38 11.78 0.49
N GLU A 163 11.43 10.47 0.23
CA GLU A 163 10.24 9.67 -0.15
C GLU A 163 9.15 9.76 0.92
N GLN A 164 9.52 9.69 2.20
CA GLN A 164 8.57 9.86 3.30
C GLN A 164 7.91 11.24 3.29
N ARG A 165 8.68 12.30 3.03
CA ARG A 165 8.14 13.66 2.96
C ARG A 165 7.17 13.82 1.78
N VAL A 166 7.52 13.26 0.62
CA VAL A 166 6.67 13.29 -0.58
C VAL A 166 5.36 12.54 -0.34
N GLY A 167 5.41 11.32 0.22
CA GLY A 167 4.22 10.54 0.54
C GLY A 167 3.29 11.23 1.55
N LEU A 168 3.84 11.86 2.59
CA LEU A 168 3.05 12.62 3.57
C LEU A 168 2.41 13.87 2.95
N PHE A 169 3.13 14.59 2.10
CA PHE A 169 2.62 15.80 1.46
C PHE A 169 1.48 15.48 0.48
N ASP A 170 1.65 14.45 -0.36
CA ASP A 170 0.61 13.97 -1.28
C ASP A 170 -0.67 13.58 -0.52
N PHE A 171 -0.53 12.80 0.55
CA PHE A 171 -1.67 12.39 1.38
C PHE A 171 -2.37 13.59 2.03
N ALA A 172 -1.63 14.54 2.59
CA ALA A 172 -2.19 15.73 3.21
C ALA A 172 -2.96 16.60 2.19
N LEU A 173 -2.42 16.76 0.98
CA LEU A 173 -3.10 17.49 -0.10
C LEU A 173 -4.40 16.80 -0.49
N LYS A 174 -4.38 15.47 -0.69
CA LYS A 174 -5.59 14.67 -0.97
C LYS A 174 -6.63 14.80 0.15
N ALA A 175 -6.19 14.78 1.41
CA ALA A 175 -7.09 14.93 2.55
C ALA A 175 -7.76 16.30 2.61
N HIS A 176 -7.01 17.38 2.33
CA HIS A 176 -7.60 18.71 2.22
C HIS A 176 -8.64 18.78 1.09
N LEU A 177 -8.37 18.19 -0.08
CA LEU A 177 -9.31 18.17 -1.20
C LEU A 177 -10.58 17.37 -0.89
N VAL A 178 -10.44 16.18 -0.29
CA VAL A 178 -11.60 15.38 0.14
C VAL A 178 -12.43 16.12 1.18
N HIS A 179 -11.80 16.79 2.14
CA HIS A 179 -12.51 17.58 3.14
C HIS A 179 -13.24 18.77 2.52
N ALA A 180 -12.58 19.54 1.65
CA ALA A 180 -13.19 20.66 0.94
C ALA A 180 -14.39 20.22 0.09
N ARG A 181 -14.28 19.09 -0.60
CA ARG A 181 -15.38 18.50 -1.38
C ARG A 181 -16.56 18.11 -0.48
N ARG A 182 -16.30 17.45 0.65
CA ARG A 182 -17.36 17.09 1.62
C ARG A 182 -18.08 18.31 2.18
N LEU A 183 -17.35 19.40 2.48
CA LEU A 183 -17.95 20.65 2.92
C LEU A 183 -18.81 21.28 1.82
N LEU A 184 -18.32 21.29 0.58
CA LEU A 184 -19.08 21.79 -0.56
C LEU A 184 -20.36 20.98 -0.79
N ASP A 185 -20.25 19.64 -0.76
CA ASP A 185 -21.39 18.73 -0.89
C ASP A 185 -22.41 18.97 0.23
N ALA A 186 -21.96 19.14 1.48
CA ALA A 186 -22.83 19.46 2.61
C ALA A 186 -23.53 20.82 2.48
N LEU A 187 -22.84 21.84 1.95
CA LEU A 187 -23.43 23.15 1.67
C LEU A 187 -24.47 23.10 0.55
N ILE A 188 -24.19 22.35 -0.52
CA ILE A 188 -25.12 22.16 -1.64
C ILE A 188 -26.36 21.38 -1.18
N SER A 189 -26.18 20.29 -0.41
CA SER A 189 -27.28 19.51 0.15
C SER A 189 -28.07 20.28 1.21
N GLY A 190 -27.43 21.11 2.04
CA GLY A 190 -28.08 21.92 3.07
C GLY A 190 -28.87 23.12 2.52
N ASN A 191 -28.50 23.66 1.36
CA ASN A 191 -29.27 24.73 0.70
C ASN A 191 -30.58 24.25 0.06
N GLY A 192 -30.77 22.94 -0.13
CA GLY A 192 -32.01 22.37 -0.67
C GLY A 192 -33.18 22.35 0.31
N GLU A 193 -32.94 22.47 1.62
CA GLU A 193 -33.99 22.45 2.65
C GLU A 193 -34.54 23.86 2.97
N ILE A 194 -33.80 24.94 2.66
CA ILE A 194 -34.22 26.31 2.99
C ILE A 194 -35.24 26.86 1.96
N GLU A 195 -35.26 26.36 0.73
CA GLU A 195 -36.20 26.83 -0.31
C GLU A 195 -37.65 26.30 -0.14
N GLN A 196 -37.89 25.25 0.65
CA GLN A 196 -39.25 24.73 0.89
C GLN A 196 -39.96 25.37 2.10
N ALA A 197 -39.28 26.19 2.91
CA ALA A 197 -39.85 26.79 4.12
C ALA A 197 -40.47 28.18 3.93
N VAL A 198 -40.46 28.75 2.72
CA VAL A 198 -41.06 30.06 2.41
C VAL A 198 -42.22 29.92 1.42
N ALA A 199 -43.25 29.15 1.80
CA ALA A 199 -44.56 29.27 1.17
C ALA A 199 -45.35 30.38 1.90
N PRO A 200 -45.82 31.43 1.21
CA PRO A 200 -46.58 32.49 1.87
C PRO A 200 -47.94 31.95 2.36
N PRO A 201 -48.46 32.43 3.51
CA PRO A 201 -49.73 31.97 4.03
C PRO A 201 -50.87 32.35 3.07
N ALA A 202 -51.71 31.37 2.76
CA ALA A 202 -52.90 31.55 1.94
C ALA A 202 -53.84 32.59 2.58
N ARG A 203 -54.24 33.59 1.79
CA ARG A 203 -55.30 34.53 2.15
C ARG A 203 -56.67 33.89 1.87
N HIS A 204 -57.47 33.85 2.94
CA HIS A 204 -58.93 33.71 3.05
C HIS A 204 -59.68 32.81 2.07
#